data_AF-A0ABD0MX38-F1
#
_entry.id   AF-A0ABD0MX38-F1
#
_cell.length_a   1.000
_cell.length_b   1.000
_cell.length_c   1.000
_cell.angle_alpha   90.00
_cell.angle_beta   90.00
_cell.angle_gamma   90.00
#
_symmetry.space_group_name_H-M   'P 1'
#
loop_
_entity.id
_entity.type
_entity.pdbx_description
1 polymer ?
#
loop_
_entity_poly.entity_id
_entity_poly.type
_entity_poly.pdbx_seq_one_letter_code
_entity_poly.pdbx_strand_id
1 'polypeptide(L)' 'NYESLTPQVAFMFNKAPSIGQIALAFLHASFAFSGWNFLNYVTEEVVDPR' A
#
# COMPACT_ATOMS: atom_id res chain seq x y z
N ASN A 1 -26.26 -4.35 9.71
CA ASN A 1 -25.23 -3.74 10.58
C ASN A 1 -23.94 -3.53 9.80
N TYR A 2 -23.83 -2.40 9.10
CA TYR A 2 -22.66 -2.00 8.30
C TYR A 2 -22.03 -0.70 8.80
N GLU A 3 -22.46 -0.19 9.95
CA GLU A 3 -21.98 1.07 10.51
C GLU A 3 -20.46 1.04 10.79
N SER A 4 -19.92 -0.14 11.09
CA SER A 4 -18.47 -0.37 11.27
C SER A 4 -17.65 -0.24 9.98
N LEU A 5 -18.28 -0.31 8.81
CA LEU A 5 -17.61 -0.14 7.51
C LEU A 5 -17.67 1.30 7.00
N THR A 6 -18.36 2.19 7.72
CA THR A 6 -18.33 3.62 7.37
C THR A 6 -16.93 4.17 7.62
N PRO A 7 -16.36 4.98 6.72
CA PRO A 7 -14.99 5.49 6.86
C PRO A 7 -14.75 6.20 8.20
N GLN A 8 -15.78 6.86 8.74
CA GLN A 8 -15.73 7.58 10.00
C GLN A 8 -15.45 6.67 11.20
N VAL A 9 -15.83 5.39 11.13
CA VAL A 9 -15.65 4.41 12.20
C VAL A 9 -14.53 3.42 11.86
N ALA A 10 -14.41 3.03 10.58
CA ALA A 10 -13.47 2.01 10.12
C ALA A 10 -12.00 2.39 10.32
N PHE A 11 -11.67 3.69 10.29
CA PHE A 11 -10.31 4.20 10.45
C PHE A 11 -10.03 4.80 11.83
N MET A 12 -10.94 4.64 12.79
CA MET A 12 -10.71 5.09 14.16
C MET A 12 -9.64 4.22 14.83
N PHE A 13 -8.51 4.84 15.15
CA PHE A 13 -7.45 4.19 15.91
C PHE A 13 -7.84 4.12 17.40
N ASN A 14 -8.33 2.96 17.83
CA ASN A 14 -8.63 2.73 19.25
C ASN A 14 -7.38 2.71 20.16
N LYS A 15 -6.19 2.57 19.57
CA LYS A 15 -4.89 2.61 20.25
C LYS A 15 -3.82 3.14 19.29
N ALA A 16 -2.87 3.92 19.82
CA ALA A 16 -1.71 4.34 19.06
C ALA A 16 -0.87 3.13 18.62
N PRO A 17 -0.53 3.01 17.33
CA PRO A 17 0.29 1.90 16.84
C PRO A 17 1.72 2.02 17.38
N SER A 18 2.36 0.90 17.66
CA SER A 18 3.78 0.86 17.97
C SER A 18 4.62 1.02 16.70
N ILE A 19 5.90 1.40 16.86
CA ILE A 19 6.85 1.52 15.75
C ILE A 19 6.94 0.21 14.95
N GLY A 20 6.87 -0.95 15.62
CA GLY A 20 6.86 -2.26 14.97
C GLY A 20 5.61 -2.51 14.12
N GLN A 21 4.43 -2.05 14.57
CA GLN A 21 3.19 -2.17 13.80
C GLN A 21 3.22 -1.27 12.54
N ILE A 22 3.83 -0.09 12.65
CA ILE A 22 4.05 0.80 11.50
C ILE A 22 4.98 0.14 10.48
N ALA A 23 6.12 -0.40 10.94
CA ALA A 23 7.05 -1.12 10.07
C ALA A 23 6.39 -2.30 9.34
N LEU A 24 5.55 -3.07 10.05
CA LEU A 24 4.81 -4.18 9.46
C LEU A 24 3.77 -3.71 8.42
N ALA A 25 3.10 -2.59 8.66
CA ALA A 25 2.17 -2.02 7.68
C ALA A 25 2.88 -1.63 6.37
N PHE A 26 4.08 -1.05 6.46
CA PHE A 26 4.90 -0.76 5.27
C PHE A 26 5.38 -2.03 4.56
N LEU A 27 5.69 -3.10 5.30
CA LEU A 27 6.04 -4.40 4.71
C LEU A 27 4.87 -4.97 3.91
N HIS A 28 3.65 -4.92 4.44
CA HIS A 28 2.44 -5.35 3.72
C HIS A 28 2.12 -4.47 2.52
N ALA A 29 2.26 -3.14 2.66
CA ALA A 29 2.09 -2.22 1.55
C ALA A 29 3.09 -2.52 0.42
N SER A 30 4.36 -2.74 0.77
CA SER A 30 5.42 -3.08 -0.19
C SER A 30 5.10 -4.34 -1.00
N PHE A 31 4.43 -5.33 -0.40
CA PHE A 31 3.94 -6.50 -1.14
C PHE A 31 2.82 -6.13 -2.13
N ALA A 32 1.85 -5.30 -1.74
CA ALA A 32 0.79 -4.82 -2.62
C ALA A 32 1.30 -3.94 -3.77
N PHE A 33 2.39 -3.20 -3.55
CA PHE A 33 3.07 -2.42 -4.58
C PHE A 33 4.18 -3.20 -5.31
N SER A 34 4.45 -4.46 -4.95
CA SER A 34 5.46 -5.28 -5.60
C SER A 34 5.12 -5.50 -7.09
N GLY A 35 6.14 -5.53 -7.95
CA GLY A 35 5.96 -5.72 -9.40
C GLY A 35 6.20 -4.47 -10.26
N TRP A 36 6.30 -3.29 -9.66
CA TRP A 36 6.70 -2.05 -10.36
C TRP A 36 8.05 -2.18 -11.09
N ASN A 37 9.01 -2.90 -10.52
CA ASN A 37 10.30 -3.21 -11.18
C ASN A 37 10.16 -4.08 -12.44
N PHE A 38 9.13 -4.93 -12.53
CA PHE A 38 8.89 -5.79 -13.71
C PHE A 38 8.09 -5.08 -14.80
N LEU A 39 7.19 -4.16 -14.41
CA LEU A 39 6.44 -3.35 -15.38
C LEU A 39 7.35 -2.43 -16.18
N ASN A 40 8.41 -1.90 -15.56
CA ASN A 40 9.41 -1.12 -16.27
C ASN A 40 10.24 -1.93 -17.29
N TYR A 41 10.28 -3.27 -17.17
CA TYR A 41 11.02 -4.15 -18.10
C TYR A 41 10.17 -4.53 -19.33
N VAL A 42 8.83 -4.53 -19.21
CA VAL A 42 7.90 -4.86 -20.31
C VAL A 42 7.40 -3.60 -21.03
N THR A 43 7.61 -2.41 -20.46
CA THR A 43 7.34 -1.13 -21.13
C THR A 43 8.57 -0.54 -21.84
N GLU A 44 9.62 -1.32 -22.09
CA GLU A 44 10.69 -0.95 -23.04
C GLU A 44 10.23 -0.94 -24.52
N GLU A 45 8.92 -0.92 -24.77
CA GLU A 45 8.31 -0.45 -26.03
C GLU A 45 8.12 1.10 -26.03
N VAL A 46 8.82 1.85 -25.16
CA VAL A 46 8.87 3.32 -25.22
C VAL A 46 9.92 3.74 -26.25
N VAL A 47 9.45 4.23 -27.38
CA VAL A 47 10.19 4.60 -28.60
C VAL A 47 11.19 5.79 -28.45
N ASP A 48 11.35 6.41 -27.26
CA ASP A 48 12.37 7.46 -27.06
C ASP A 48 12.75 7.63 -25.57
N PRO A 49 13.71 6.85 -25.03
CA PRO A 49 14.32 7.17 -23.76
C PRO A 49 15.31 8.32 -23.96
N ARG A 50 14.95 9.55 -23.55
CA ARG A 50 15.91 10.65 -23.45
C ARG A 50 16.72 10.57 -22.16
#